data_AF-A0A950HVF5-F1
#
_entry.id   AF-A0A950HVF5-F1
#
_cell.length_a   1.000
_cell.length_b   1.000
_cell.length_c   1.000
_cell.angle_alpha   90.00
_cell.angle_beta   90.00
_cell.angle_gamma   90.00
#
_symmetry.space_group_name_H-M   'P 1'
#
loop_
_entity.id
_entity.type
_entity.pdbx_description
1 polymer ?
#
loop_
_entity_poly.entity_id
_entity_poly.type
_entity_poly.pdbx_seq_one_letter_code
_entity_poly.pdbx_strand_id
1 'polypeptide(L)'
;MNHDQLAEALLAAVRAQDFAATPDRLRGGAPVEAHPSIDLAVARFAPGTAPIWANVLFSREHPEGFAATVPADAGAVADVSFLADQLDAQLVSPVWQPGADWTRIAFQPLFGQGPRRVVAPYPGSLVKMMVLVGVARAVDAGRTRWDRPLGESGETRPAGDWAFDMTALSCNRSTDVLVAHLHEIGVLDDETQGPHELHRLFANLGLPGLRIARTRADGGWRNVSGAGVGQLQMTAWDALRLFWLIDPDAPPAPWLPDTQAPLLGASLAHVMHCLRHQRLHHVLSSSALRHLPDWRPGIPDADGCFAHKTGNTENYTSNAGIVRIAGARARHYLVALTSNLGNRYAPHPEAVTTWKVPALGAAIDALLQ
;
A
#
# COMPACT_ATOMS: atom_id res chain seq x y z
N MET A 1 -20.35 4.68 -15.62
CA MET A 1 -19.93 3.68 -14.64
C MET A 1 -20.29 4.20 -13.27
N ASN A 2 -21.03 3.42 -12.47
CA ASN A 2 -21.27 3.69 -11.04
C ASN A 2 -20.38 2.79 -10.15
N HIS A 3 -20.53 2.84 -8.82
CA HIS A 3 -19.75 2.02 -7.88
C HIS A 3 -19.85 0.52 -8.17
N ASP A 4 -21.06 -0.01 -8.34
CA ASP A 4 -21.29 -1.43 -8.56
C ASP A 4 -20.71 -1.91 -9.90
N GLN A 5 -20.88 -1.12 -10.96
CA GLN A 5 -20.29 -1.42 -12.28
C GLN A 5 -18.77 -1.41 -12.24
N LEU A 6 -18.15 -0.51 -11.46
CA LEU A 6 -16.71 -0.51 -11.24
C LEU A 6 -16.31 -1.76 -10.45
N ALA A 7 -17.02 -2.11 -9.38
CA ALA A 7 -16.72 -3.29 -8.57
C ALA A 7 -16.78 -4.59 -9.38
N GLU A 8 -17.82 -4.78 -10.18
CA GLU A 8 -17.95 -5.95 -11.08
C GLU A 8 -16.84 -5.98 -12.14
N ALA A 9 -16.49 -4.83 -12.72
CA ALA A 9 -15.39 -4.74 -13.67
C ALA A 9 -14.03 -5.11 -13.04
N LEU A 10 -13.79 -4.69 -11.80
CA LEU A 10 -12.56 -5.05 -11.07
C LEU A 10 -12.54 -6.53 -10.69
N LEU A 11 -13.66 -7.12 -10.25
CA LEU A 11 -13.76 -8.56 -10.01
C LEU A 11 -13.45 -9.35 -11.28
N ALA A 12 -14.03 -8.95 -12.42
CA ALA A 12 -13.76 -9.56 -13.71
C ALA A 12 -12.28 -9.43 -14.12
N ALA A 13 -11.68 -8.25 -13.92
CA ALA A 13 -10.27 -8.01 -14.24
C ALA A 13 -9.31 -8.89 -13.42
N VAL A 14 -9.59 -9.08 -12.12
CA VAL A 14 -8.80 -9.97 -11.25
C VAL A 14 -8.97 -11.43 -11.65
N ARG A 15 -10.22 -11.90 -11.87
CA ARG A 15 -10.51 -13.28 -12.30
C ARG A 15 -9.82 -13.61 -13.63
N ALA A 16 -9.79 -12.65 -14.56
CA ALA A 16 -9.16 -12.82 -15.87
C ALA A 16 -7.63 -13.04 -15.80
N GLN A 17 -6.97 -12.70 -14.68
CA GLN A 17 -5.54 -12.99 -14.50
C GLN A 17 -5.25 -14.45 -14.11
N ASP A 18 -6.27 -15.20 -13.69
CA ASP A 18 -6.14 -16.58 -13.21
C ASP A 18 -5.06 -16.73 -12.14
N PHE A 19 -5.14 -15.95 -11.05
CA PHE A 19 -4.08 -15.94 -10.03
C PHE A 19 -3.86 -17.31 -9.36
N ALA A 20 -4.85 -18.20 -9.37
CA ALA A 20 -4.72 -19.58 -8.88
C ALA A 20 -3.68 -20.41 -9.67
N ALA A 21 -3.46 -20.13 -10.95
CA ALA A 21 -2.43 -20.78 -11.76
C ALA A 21 -1.02 -20.17 -11.59
N THR A 22 -0.80 -19.29 -10.60
CA THR A 22 0.53 -18.67 -10.40
C THR A 22 1.55 -19.70 -9.92
N PRO A 23 2.71 -19.87 -10.59
CA PRO A 23 3.76 -20.77 -10.14
C PRO A 23 4.33 -20.37 -8.77
N ASP A 24 4.56 -21.37 -7.92
CA ASP A 24 5.11 -21.20 -6.58
C ASP A 24 6.46 -21.94 -6.46
N ARG A 25 7.54 -21.19 -6.22
CA ARG A 25 8.89 -21.76 -6.09
C ARG A 25 9.02 -22.72 -4.90
N LEU A 26 8.29 -22.53 -3.81
CA LEU A 26 8.33 -23.47 -2.68
C LEU A 26 7.57 -24.77 -2.98
N ARG A 27 6.81 -24.82 -4.09
CA ARG A 27 6.16 -26.02 -4.61
C ARG A 27 6.82 -26.52 -5.91
N GLY A 28 8.08 -26.14 -6.15
CA GLY A 28 8.82 -26.56 -7.35
C GLY A 28 8.23 -26.03 -8.66
N GLY A 29 7.54 -24.88 -8.62
CA GLY A 29 6.91 -24.27 -9.80
C GLY A 29 5.49 -24.76 -10.09
N ALA A 30 4.96 -25.69 -9.30
CA ALA A 30 3.52 -26.00 -9.34
C ALA A 30 2.70 -24.74 -9.00
N PRO A 31 1.43 -24.64 -9.46
CA PRO A 31 0.53 -23.55 -9.07
C PRO A 31 0.43 -23.36 -7.55
N VAL A 32 0.03 -22.18 -7.09
CA VAL A 32 -0.30 -21.94 -5.67
C VAL A 32 -1.37 -22.90 -5.16
N GLU A 33 -1.29 -23.27 -3.88
CA GLU A 33 -2.21 -24.28 -3.30
C GLU A 33 -3.62 -23.74 -3.04
N ALA A 34 -3.71 -22.45 -2.75
CA ALA A 34 -4.96 -21.73 -2.56
C ALA A 34 -4.92 -20.43 -3.35
N HIS A 35 -6.09 -19.89 -3.68
CA HIS A 35 -6.18 -18.58 -4.30
C HIS A 35 -5.44 -17.54 -3.43
N PRO A 36 -4.54 -16.74 -4.00
CA PRO A 36 -3.80 -15.75 -3.24
C PRO A 36 -4.73 -14.66 -2.70
N SER A 37 -4.30 -14.01 -1.64
CA SER A 37 -4.96 -12.80 -1.15
C SER A 37 -4.69 -11.64 -2.11
N ILE A 38 -5.75 -10.98 -2.53
CA ILE A 38 -5.75 -9.74 -3.32
C ILE A 38 -6.71 -8.79 -2.63
N ASP A 39 -6.22 -7.66 -2.14
CA ASP A 39 -7.03 -6.54 -1.70
C ASP A 39 -6.75 -5.38 -2.67
N LEU A 40 -7.76 -5.03 -3.48
CA LEU A 40 -7.65 -4.05 -4.56
C LEU A 40 -8.70 -2.95 -4.36
N ALA A 41 -8.24 -1.71 -4.32
CA ALA A 41 -9.10 -0.53 -4.22
C ALA A 41 -8.83 0.42 -5.38
N VAL A 42 -9.89 0.99 -5.95
CA VAL A 42 -9.83 1.99 -7.03
C VAL A 42 -10.84 3.10 -6.76
N ALA A 43 -10.45 4.34 -7.04
CA ALA A 43 -11.34 5.50 -7.07
C ALA A 43 -11.03 6.33 -8.32
N ARG A 44 -12.05 6.68 -9.10
CA ARG A 44 -11.92 7.49 -10.32
C ARG A 44 -12.56 8.85 -10.11
N PHE A 45 -11.86 9.87 -10.58
CA PHE A 45 -12.30 11.26 -10.56
C PHE A 45 -12.48 11.72 -12.01
N ALA A 46 -13.68 12.21 -12.33
CA ALA A 46 -13.96 12.80 -13.63
C ALA A 46 -14.56 14.20 -13.43
N PRO A 47 -14.12 15.20 -14.23
CA PRO A 47 -14.59 16.58 -14.08
C PRO A 47 -16.11 16.69 -14.10
N GLY A 48 -16.67 17.40 -13.12
CA GLY A 48 -18.12 17.64 -13.03
C GLY A 48 -18.96 16.43 -12.63
N THR A 49 -18.34 15.32 -12.22
CA THR A 49 -19.05 14.11 -11.77
C THR A 49 -18.62 13.72 -10.36
N ALA A 50 -19.54 13.09 -9.62
CA ALA A 50 -19.20 12.52 -8.32
C ALA A 50 -18.14 11.42 -8.48
N PRO A 51 -17.20 11.28 -7.52
CA PRO A 51 -16.23 10.19 -7.56
C PRO A 51 -16.93 8.83 -7.57
N ILE A 52 -16.34 7.88 -8.28
CA ILE A 52 -16.74 6.48 -8.20
C ILE A 52 -15.60 5.68 -7.60
N TRP A 53 -15.92 4.69 -6.78
CA TRP A 53 -14.95 3.86 -6.09
C TRP A 53 -15.47 2.45 -5.87
N ALA A 54 -14.54 1.52 -5.69
CA ALA A 54 -14.80 0.15 -5.31
C ALA A 54 -13.59 -0.44 -4.59
N ASN A 55 -13.85 -1.42 -3.71
CA ASN A 55 -12.84 -2.28 -3.11
C ASN A 55 -13.26 -3.74 -3.32
N VAL A 56 -12.40 -4.52 -3.96
CA VAL A 56 -12.63 -5.95 -4.23
C VAL A 56 -11.57 -6.77 -3.54
N LEU A 57 -11.98 -7.87 -2.92
CA LEU A 57 -11.11 -8.74 -2.15
C LEU A 57 -11.22 -10.18 -2.65
N PHE A 58 -10.08 -10.85 -2.72
CA PHE A 58 -9.94 -12.27 -2.94
C PHE A 58 -9.08 -12.83 -1.80
N SER A 59 -9.39 -14.05 -1.37
CA SER A 59 -8.61 -14.74 -0.37
C SER A 59 -8.77 -16.25 -0.54
N ARG A 60 -8.03 -17.02 0.26
CA ARG A 60 -8.22 -18.47 0.37
C ARG A 60 -9.68 -18.88 0.62
N GLU A 61 -10.38 -18.14 1.48
CA GLU A 61 -11.77 -18.43 1.88
C GLU A 61 -12.79 -17.85 0.89
N HIS A 62 -12.33 -16.96 0.00
CA HIS A 62 -13.12 -16.26 -0.99
C HIS A 62 -12.42 -16.27 -2.36
N PRO A 63 -12.23 -17.46 -2.98
CA PRO A 63 -11.46 -17.60 -4.22
C PRO A 63 -12.15 -16.96 -5.44
N GLU A 64 -13.49 -16.88 -5.43
CA GLU A 64 -14.25 -16.16 -6.46
C GLU A 64 -14.23 -14.64 -6.28
N GLY A 65 -13.71 -14.16 -5.14
CA GLY A 65 -13.69 -12.76 -4.75
C GLY A 65 -15.07 -12.16 -4.47
N PHE A 66 -15.06 -10.99 -3.84
CA PHE A 66 -16.26 -10.20 -3.56
C PHE A 66 -15.95 -8.70 -3.54
N ALA A 67 -16.96 -7.89 -3.81
CA ALA A 67 -16.91 -6.45 -3.57
C ALA A 67 -17.23 -6.18 -2.08
N ALA A 68 -16.35 -5.45 -1.40
CA ALA A 68 -16.64 -4.95 -0.06
C ALA A 68 -17.72 -3.88 -0.10
N THR A 69 -18.55 -3.85 0.93
CA THR A 69 -19.56 -2.83 1.14
C THR A 69 -18.88 -1.57 1.65
N VAL A 70 -18.62 -0.63 0.74
CA VAL A 70 -18.14 0.71 1.06
C VAL A 70 -19.35 1.64 1.23
N PRO A 71 -19.49 2.38 2.34
CA PRO A 71 -20.60 3.30 2.52
C PRO A 71 -20.58 4.46 1.50
N ALA A 72 -21.71 5.16 1.36
CA ALA A 72 -21.88 6.22 0.36
C ALA A 72 -20.96 7.44 0.56
N ASP A 73 -20.41 7.60 1.77
CA ASP A 73 -19.42 8.64 2.11
C ASP A 73 -17.97 8.19 1.84
N ALA A 74 -17.75 7.01 1.26
CA ALA A 74 -16.43 6.39 1.12
C ALA A 74 -15.69 6.16 2.45
N GLY A 75 -16.43 5.95 3.54
CA GLY A 75 -15.91 5.57 4.86
C GLY A 75 -15.30 4.17 4.91
N ALA A 76 -15.11 3.65 6.12
CA ALA A 76 -14.55 2.30 6.31
C ALA A 76 -15.49 1.20 5.76
N VAL A 77 -14.92 0.11 5.26
CA VAL A 77 -15.70 -1.04 4.77
C VAL A 77 -16.52 -1.67 5.91
N ALA A 78 -17.77 -2.04 5.62
CA ALA A 78 -18.74 -2.44 6.64
C ALA A 78 -18.85 -3.96 6.84
N ASP A 79 -18.57 -4.77 5.81
CA ASP A 79 -18.88 -6.20 5.76
C ASP A 79 -17.64 -7.11 5.78
N VAL A 80 -16.48 -6.56 6.13
CA VAL A 80 -15.21 -7.29 6.25
C VAL A 80 -14.69 -7.24 7.68
N SER A 81 -14.23 -8.37 8.19
CA SER A 81 -13.36 -8.46 9.37
C SER A 81 -11.94 -8.76 8.92
N PHE A 82 -11.08 -7.75 9.06
CA PHE A 82 -9.66 -7.90 8.77
C PHE A 82 -8.94 -8.54 9.95
N LEU A 83 -8.08 -9.50 9.63
CA LEU A 83 -7.19 -10.15 10.58
C LEU A 83 -5.75 -9.73 10.32
N ALA A 84 -4.97 -9.68 11.41
CA ALA A 84 -3.54 -9.48 11.30
C ALA A 84 -2.87 -10.74 10.74
N ASP A 85 -1.92 -10.53 9.83
CA ASP A 85 -0.89 -11.53 9.55
C ASP A 85 -0.05 -11.79 10.81
N GLN A 86 0.61 -12.94 10.87
CA GLN A 86 1.32 -13.41 12.06
C GLN A 86 2.70 -13.94 11.70
N LEU A 87 3.58 -13.99 12.70
CA LEU A 87 4.90 -14.57 12.60
C LEU A 87 5.01 -15.78 13.52
N ASP A 88 5.75 -16.79 13.08
CA ASP A 88 6.22 -17.88 13.91
C ASP A 88 7.51 -17.50 14.67
N ALA A 89 8.09 -18.46 15.40
CA ALA A 89 9.33 -18.26 16.15
C ALA A 89 10.56 -17.99 15.24
N GLN A 90 10.45 -18.26 13.95
CA GLN A 90 11.49 -18.03 12.94
C GLN A 90 11.29 -16.69 12.20
N LEU A 91 10.32 -15.87 12.64
CA LEU A 91 9.96 -14.60 12.00
C LEU A 91 9.47 -14.76 10.55
N VAL A 92 8.91 -15.93 10.24
CA VAL A 92 8.25 -16.24 8.97
C VAL A 92 6.74 -16.28 9.20
N SER A 93 5.94 -15.81 8.23
CA SER A 93 4.49 -15.97 8.32
C SER A 93 4.10 -17.40 7.95
N PRO A 94 3.48 -18.18 8.86
CA PRO A 94 2.95 -19.50 8.54
C PRO A 94 1.67 -19.42 7.69
N VAL A 95 1.05 -18.25 7.58
CA VAL A 95 -0.25 -18.05 6.90
C VAL A 95 -0.16 -18.35 5.41
N TRP A 96 1.00 -18.07 4.80
CA TRP A 96 1.23 -18.11 3.34
C TRP A 96 2.19 -19.22 2.90
N GLN A 97 2.48 -20.17 3.79
CA GLN A 97 3.33 -21.32 3.47
C GLN A 97 2.51 -22.45 2.83
N PRO A 98 3.12 -23.29 1.97
CA PRO A 98 2.47 -24.50 1.49
C PRO A 98 2.03 -25.38 2.67
N GLY A 99 0.84 -25.98 2.56
CA GLY A 99 0.25 -26.81 3.61
C GLY A 99 -0.28 -26.03 4.82
N ALA A 100 -0.29 -24.69 4.79
CA ALA A 100 -0.87 -23.88 5.86
C ALA A 100 -2.34 -24.28 6.09
N ASP A 101 -2.72 -24.52 7.34
CA ASP A 101 -4.10 -24.84 7.73
C ASP A 101 -4.68 -23.69 8.54
N TRP A 102 -5.49 -22.85 7.86
CA TRP A 102 -6.11 -21.67 8.47
C TRP A 102 -7.11 -22.00 9.57
N THR A 103 -7.60 -23.24 9.66
CA THR A 103 -8.51 -23.66 10.75
C THR A 103 -7.80 -23.81 12.09
N ARG A 104 -6.46 -23.95 12.06
CA ARG A 104 -5.62 -24.15 13.24
C ARG A 104 -4.89 -22.87 13.68
N ILE A 105 -4.95 -21.82 12.88
CA ILE A 105 -4.30 -20.54 13.19
C ILE A 105 -5.24 -19.70 14.05
N ALA A 106 -4.79 -19.35 15.25
CA ALA A 106 -5.47 -18.40 16.12
C ALA A 106 -5.23 -16.97 15.63
N PHE A 107 -6.04 -16.53 14.66
CA PHE A 107 -5.91 -15.19 14.09
C PHE A 107 -6.25 -14.09 15.09
N GLN A 108 -5.41 -13.05 15.11
CA GLN A 108 -5.67 -11.83 15.86
C GLN A 108 -6.53 -10.88 15.03
N PRO A 109 -7.64 -10.36 15.58
CA PRO A 109 -8.39 -9.30 14.93
C PRO A 109 -7.51 -8.09 14.66
N LEU A 110 -7.66 -7.50 13.48
CA LEU A 110 -7.03 -6.24 13.11
C LEU A 110 -8.06 -5.10 13.24
N PHE A 111 -9.09 -5.07 12.40
CA PHE A 111 -10.25 -4.18 12.53
C PHE A 111 -11.43 -4.69 11.69
N GLY A 112 -12.59 -4.03 11.78
CA GLY A 112 -13.80 -4.41 11.05
C GLY A 112 -14.56 -5.54 11.74
N GLN A 113 -15.88 -5.60 11.53
CA GLN A 113 -16.80 -6.49 12.25
C GLN A 113 -17.73 -7.28 11.32
N GLY A 114 -17.30 -7.47 10.06
CA GLY A 114 -18.10 -8.15 9.06
C GLY A 114 -18.02 -9.67 9.07
N PRO A 115 -18.97 -10.37 8.43
CA PRO A 115 -18.99 -11.83 8.37
C PRO A 115 -17.91 -12.41 7.44
N ARG A 116 -17.35 -11.59 6.53
CA ARG A 116 -16.31 -12.01 5.59
C ARG A 116 -14.96 -11.75 6.21
N ARG A 117 -14.16 -12.80 6.35
CA ARG A 117 -12.87 -12.76 7.01
C ARG A 117 -11.75 -12.66 5.99
N VAL A 118 -10.86 -11.69 6.17
CA VAL A 118 -9.70 -11.50 5.28
C VAL A 118 -8.46 -11.24 6.11
N VAL A 119 -7.42 -12.06 5.93
CA VAL A 119 -6.10 -11.77 6.51
C VAL A 119 -5.43 -10.71 5.65
N ALA A 120 -5.15 -9.54 6.24
CA ALA A 120 -4.53 -8.42 5.54
C ALA A 120 -3.05 -8.76 5.22
N PRO A 121 -2.65 -8.80 3.94
CA PRO A 121 -1.25 -9.04 3.57
C PRO A 121 -0.35 -7.93 4.11
N TYR A 122 0.88 -8.28 4.52
CA TYR A 122 1.88 -7.31 4.96
C TYR A 122 2.21 -6.32 3.83
N PRO A 123 2.18 -4.99 4.07
CA PRO A 123 2.35 -3.99 3.01
C PRO A 123 3.80 -3.83 2.52
N GLY A 124 4.78 -4.52 3.10
CA GLY A 124 6.18 -4.35 2.72
C GLY A 124 6.61 -2.88 2.81
N SER A 125 7.37 -2.41 1.80
CA SER A 125 7.83 -1.01 1.73
C SER A 125 6.75 0.02 1.39
N LEU A 126 5.48 -0.36 1.17
CA LEU A 126 4.39 0.62 1.05
C LEU A 126 4.19 1.37 2.39
N VAL A 127 4.52 0.73 3.52
CA VAL A 127 4.49 1.33 4.87
C VAL A 127 5.27 2.65 4.97
N LYS A 128 6.28 2.84 4.11
CA LYS A 128 7.10 4.06 4.05
C LYS A 128 6.28 5.30 3.73
N MET A 129 5.07 5.14 3.19
CA MET A 129 4.13 6.25 3.04
C MET A 129 3.66 6.81 4.39
N MET A 130 3.44 5.97 5.39
CA MET A 130 3.10 6.44 6.75
C MET A 130 4.27 7.20 7.38
N VAL A 131 5.51 6.71 7.18
CA VAL A 131 6.74 7.40 7.61
C VAL A 131 6.87 8.76 6.92
N LEU A 132 6.70 8.81 5.59
CA LEU A 132 6.78 10.05 4.82
C LEU A 132 5.73 11.09 5.28
N VAL A 133 4.49 10.64 5.52
CA VAL A 133 3.42 11.48 6.06
C VAL A 133 3.78 12.00 7.45
N GLY A 134 4.31 11.15 8.33
CA GLY A 134 4.78 11.56 9.66
C GLY A 134 5.84 12.66 9.60
N VAL A 135 6.85 12.51 8.71
CA VAL A 135 7.91 13.51 8.53
C VAL A 135 7.33 14.81 7.95
N ALA A 136 6.52 14.73 6.90
CA ALA A 136 5.90 15.90 6.28
C ALA A 136 5.01 16.68 7.26
N ARG A 137 4.22 15.96 8.08
CA ARG A 137 3.39 16.53 9.15
C ARG A 137 4.22 17.24 10.22
N ALA A 138 5.37 16.66 10.59
CA ALA A 138 6.28 17.28 11.54
C ALA A 138 6.95 18.54 10.96
N VAL A 139 7.26 18.56 9.66
CA VAL A 139 7.76 19.75 8.97
C VAL A 139 6.70 20.84 8.94
N ASP A 140 5.47 20.52 8.55
CA ASP A 140 4.37 21.49 8.51
C ASP A 140 4.02 22.04 9.89
N ALA A 141 4.24 21.25 10.95
CA ALA A 141 4.09 21.68 12.34
C ALA A 141 5.30 22.44 12.92
N GLY A 142 6.37 22.64 12.13
CA GLY A 142 7.59 23.33 12.56
C GLY A 142 8.45 22.54 13.57
N ARG A 143 8.18 21.25 13.79
CA ARG A 143 8.96 20.38 14.69
C ARG A 143 10.26 19.89 14.05
N THR A 144 10.32 19.91 12.72
CA THR A 144 11.54 19.64 11.95
C THR A 144 11.50 20.41 10.63
N ARG A 145 12.49 20.19 9.75
CA ARG A 145 12.59 20.84 8.44
C ARG A 145 13.13 19.87 7.41
N TRP A 146 12.77 20.04 6.14
CA TRP A 146 13.34 19.23 5.06
C TRP A 146 14.87 19.40 4.92
N ASP A 147 15.41 20.56 5.29
CA ASP A 147 16.84 20.86 5.31
C ASP A 147 17.56 20.42 6.60
N ARG A 148 16.84 19.82 7.56
CA ARG A 148 17.41 19.32 8.82
C ARG A 148 18.50 18.29 8.49
N PRO A 149 19.75 18.48 8.93
CA PRO A 149 20.79 17.47 8.77
C PRO A 149 20.49 16.28 9.69
N LEU A 150 20.34 15.10 9.10
CA LEU A 150 20.21 13.81 9.79
C LEU A 150 21.41 12.94 9.43
N GLY A 151 22.03 12.34 10.44
CA GLY A 151 23.26 11.56 10.31
C GLY A 151 23.03 10.07 10.50
N GLU A 152 23.70 9.26 9.68
CA GLU A 152 23.69 7.80 9.78
C GLU A 152 24.99 7.22 9.22
N SER A 153 25.68 6.38 9.99
CA SER A 153 26.88 5.66 9.53
C SER A 153 27.95 6.56 8.84
N GLY A 154 28.21 7.75 9.38
CA GLY A 154 29.23 8.69 8.88
C GLY A 154 28.79 9.59 7.72
N GLU A 155 27.54 9.50 7.27
CA GLU A 155 26.96 10.38 6.26
C GLU A 155 25.89 11.26 6.90
N THR A 156 25.93 12.56 6.61
CA THR A 156 24.91 13.53 7.07
C THR A 156 24.28 14.18 5.85
N ARG A 157 22.96 14.07 5.72
CA ARG A 157 22.17 14.63 4.61
C ARG A 157 20.87 15.26 5.11
N PRO A 158 20.27 16.17 4.33
CA PRO A 158 18.95 16.72 4.62
C PRO A 158 17.89 15.64 4.80
N ALA A 159 16.95 15.83 5.73
CA ALA A 159 15.78 14.96 5.90
C ALA A 159 14.99 14.76 4.60
N GLY A 160 14.93 15.78 3.75
CA GLY A 160 14.30 15.73 2.42
C GLY A 160 14.95 14.73 1.48
N ASP A 161 16.28 14.60 1.52
CA ASP A 161 17.05 13.67 0.69
C ASP A 161 16.85 12.23 1.17
N TRP A 162 16.86 12.02 2.49
CA TRP A 162 16.50 10.73 3.06
C TRP A 162 15.07 10.33 2.68
N ALA A 163 14.13 11.26 2.71
CA ALA A 163 12.74 11.03 2.31
C ALA A 163 12.60 10.71 0.82
N PHE A 164 13.39 11.38 -0.02
CA PHE A 164 13.47 11.09 -1.45
C PHE A 164 13.97 9.65 -1.69
N ASP A 165 15.13 9.27 -1.15
CA ASP A 165 15.69 7.93 -1.35
C ASP A 165 14.80 6.83 -0.75
N MET A 166 14.18 7.08 0.41
CA MET A 166 13.20 6.18 1.03
C MET A 166 12.01 5.92 0.11
N THR A 167 11.53 6.95 -0.59
CA THR A 167 10.33 6.86 -1.41
C THR A 167 10.66 6.37 -2.81
N ALA A 168 11.56 7.06 -3.51
CA ALA A 168 11.86 6.89 -4.92
C ALA A 168 12.70 5.64 -5.24
N LEU A 169 13.58 5.25 -4.31
CA LEU A 169 14.45 4.07 -4.44
C LEU A 169 14.07 2.96 -3.46
N SER A 170 13.07 3.20 -2.60
CA SER A 170 12.68 2.29 -1.54
C SER A 170 13.83 1.93 -0.59
N CYS A 171 14.78 2.85 -0.35
CA CYS A 171 15.97 2.61 0.46
C CYS A 171 15.60 2.30 1.93
N ASN A 172 16.09 1.17 2.46
CA ASN A 172 15.85 0.78 3.85
C ASN A 172 16.66 1.63 4.84
N ARG A 173 17.93 1.93 4.52
CA ARG A 173 18.76 2.81 5.37
C ARG A 173 18.11 4.17 5.56
N SER A 174 17.62 4.79 4.49
CA SER A 174 16.88 6.06 4.59
C SER A 174 15.59 5.93 5.40
N THR A 175 14.96 4.76 5.39
CA THR A 175 13.78 4.49 6.25
C THR A 175 14.20 4.43 7.72
N ASP A 176 15.29 3.73 8.03
CA ASP A 176 15.82 3.60 9.39
C ASP A 176 16.11 4.99 9.99
N VAL A 177 16.76 5.88 9.23
CA VAL A 177 17.04 7.28 9.63
C VAL A 177 15.77 8.05 9.94
N LEU A 178 14.76 7.98 9.07
CA LEU A 178 13.52 8.73 9.25
C LEU A 178 12.66 8.17 10.38
N VAL A 179 12.67 6.85 10.60
CA VAL A 179 12.02 6.24 11.76
C VAL A 179 12.69 6.71 13.05
N ALA A 180 14.02 6.65 13.13
CA ALA A 180 14.76 7.14 14.30
C ALA A 180 14.46 8.62 14.58
N HIS A 181 14.45 9.45 13.53
CA HIS A 181 14.09 10.86 13.63
C HIS A 181 12.66 11.07 14.14
N LEU A 182 11.68 10.30 13.67
CA LEU A 182 10.30 10.40 14.15
C LEU A 182 10.14 9.97 15.62
N HIS A 183 10.98 9.05 16.12
CA HIS A 183 11.08 8.74 17.55
C HIS A 183 11.71 9.92 18.31
N GLU A 184 12.80 10.50 17.81
CA GLU A 184 13.48 11.65 18.44
C GLU A 184 12.53 12.84 18.67
N ILE A 185 11.60 13.08 17.73
CA ILE A 185 10.64 14.19 17.81
C ILE A 185 9.24 13.79 18.34
N GLY A 186 9.10 12.56 18.85
CA GLY A 186 7.89 12.07 19.54
C GLY A 186 6.69 11.72 18.65
N VAL A 187 6.86 11.59 17.33
CA VAL A 187 5.76 11.20 16.42
C VAL A 187 5.46 9.70 16.50
N LEU A 188 6.49 8.89 16.73
CA LEU A 188 6.44 7.43 16.88
C LEU A 188 6.78 6.98 18.31
N ASP A 189 6.38 7.74 19.33
CA ASP A 189 6.64 7.39 20.74
C ASP A 189 6.28 5.94 21.10
N ASP A 190 6.90 5.46 22.18
CA ASP A 190 6.56 4.20 22.85
C ASP A 190 5.05 4.08 23.13
N GLU A 191 4.44 2.99 22.67
CA GLU A 191 3.01 2.70 22.83
C GLU A 191 2.61 2.17 24.22
N THR A 192 3.53 2.09 25.20
CA THR A 192 3.22 1.60 26.56
C THR A 192 2.13 2.42 27.26
N GLN A 193 1.99 3.70 26.91
CA GLN A 193 0.98 4.63 27.48
C GLN A 193 -0.22 4.85 26.56
N GLY A 194 -0.34 4.11 25.45
CA GLY A 194 -1.39 4.26 24.44
C GLY A 194 -0.87 4.57 23.04
N PRO A 195 -1.77 4.81 22.06
CA PRO A 195 -1.36 5.02 20.67
C PRO A 195 -0.53 6.29 20.51
N HIS A 196 0.59 6.19 19.79
CA HIS A 196 1.42 7.33 19.46
C HIS A 196 0.72 8.28 18.48
N GLU A 197 1.29 9.48 18.29
CA GLU A 197 0.66 10.57 17.53
C GLU A 197 0.19 10.15 16.14
N LEU A 198 1.04 9.45 15.38
CA LEU A 198 0.71 9.04 14.03
C LEU A 198 -0.47 8.04 13.96
N HIS A 199 -0.63 7.13 14.92
CA HIS A 199 -1.84 6.27 14.97
C HIS A 199 -3.09 7.07 15.32
N ARG A 200 -2.99 8.02 16.26
CA ARG A 200 -4.12 8.90 16.58
C ARG A 200 -4.55 9.72 15.38
N LEU A 201 -3.59 10.21 14.58
CA LEU A 201 -3.87 10.88 13.32
C LEU A 201 -4.68 9.98 12.37
N PHE A 202 -4.22 8.77 12.10
CA PHE A 202 -4.92 7.86 11.17
C PHE A 202 -6.29 7.43 11.71
N ALA A 203 -6.42 7.19 13.01
CA ALA A 203 -7.71 6.91 13.63
C ALA A 203 -8.70 8.08 13.45
N ASN A 204 -8.25 9.33 13.68
CA ASN A 204 -9.07 10.52 13.50
C ASN A 204 -9.46 10.77 12.04
N LEU A 205 -8.63 10.31 11.08
CA LEU A 205 -8.93 10.36 9.65
C LEU A 205 -9.80 9.19 9.18
N GLY A 206 -10.21 8.29 10.09
CA GLY A 206 -11.02 7.12 9.76
C GLY A 206 -10.26 6.07 8.95
N LEU A 207 -8.94 5.94 9.14
CA LEU A 207 -8.02 5.04 8.43
C LEU A 207 -7.50 3.91 9.36
N PRO A 208 -8.38 3.05 9.93
CA PRO A 208 -8.00 2.06 10.95
C PRO A 208 -7.04 0.97 10.46
N GLY A 209 -6.94 0.77 9.15
CA GLY A 209 -6.03 -0.18 8.53
C GLY A 209 -4.60 0.34 8.38
N LEU A 210 -4.34 1.61 8.66
CA LEU A 210 -2.99 2.18 8.67
C LEU A 210 -2.37 2.05 10.06
N ARG A 211 -1.45 1.10 10.21
CA ARG A 211 -0.76 0.83 11.47
C ARG A 211 0.75 0.74 11.27
N ILE A 212 1.49 1.44 12.12
CA ILE A 212 2.94 1.36 12.25
C ILE A 212 3.30 1.11 13.72
N ALA A 213 3.23 -0.14 14.17
CA ALA A 213 3.49 -0.49 15.56
C ALA A 213 4.89 -1.09 15.77
N ARG A 214 5.36 -1.03 17.03
CA ARG A 214 6.61 -1.66 17.50
C ARG A 214 7.89 -1.25 16.76
N THR A 215 7.89 -0.10 16.10
CA THR A 215 9.14 0.51 15.65
C THR A 215 10.00 0.92 16.85
N ARG A 216 11.30 1.03 16.65
CA ARG A 216 12.29 1.32 17.71
C ARG A 216 12.97 2.66 17.47
N ALA A 217 13.39 3.30 18.55
CA ALA A 217 14.10 4.59 18.51
C ALA A 217 15.45 4.53 17.77
N ASP A 218 16.05 3.34 17.64
CA ASP A 218 17.26 3.09 16.83
C ASP A 218 16.96 2.99 15.32
N GLY A 219 15.74 3.31 14.88
CA GLY A 219 15.31 3.21 13.49
C GLY A 219 14.77 1.83 13.12
N GLY A 220 14.73 0.86 14.04
CA GLY A 220 14.25 -0.48 13.74
C GLY A 220 12.75 -0.53 13.40
N TRP A 221 12.41 -1.00 12.20
CA TRP A 221 11.01 -1.17 11.74
C TRP A 221 10.75 -2.52 11.02
N ARG A 222 11.73 -3.43 11.00
CA ARG A 222 11.64 -4.74 10.33
C ARG A 222 11.25 -5.85 11.32
N ASN A 223 10.96 -7.07 10.82
CA ASN A 223 10.66 -8.24 11.66
C ASN A 223 11.72 -8.47 12.76
N VAL A 224 13.00 -8.37 12.40
CA VAL A 224 14.13 -8.53 13.34
C VAL A 224 14.14 -7.49 14.47
N SER A 225 13.46 -6.37 14.27
CA SER A 225 13.30 -5.29 15.25
C SER A 225 12.05 -5.48 16.13
N GLY A 226 11.27 -6.54 15.92
CA GLY A 226 9.98 -6.75 16.60
C GLY A 226 8.80 -6.00 15.96
N ALA A 227 9.03 -5.32 14.83
CA ALA A 227 8.03 -4.70 13.97
C ALA A 227 7.74 -5.61 12.76
N GLY A 228 7.34 -5.04 11.62
CA GLY A 228 7.13 -5.78 10.38
C GLY A 228 5.79 -6.53 10.34
N VAL A 229 5.81 -7.80 9.91
CA VAL A 229 4.60 -8.60 9.67
C VAL A 229 3.72 -8.66 10.93
N GLY A 230 2.43 -8.36 10.77
CA GLY A 230 1.45 -8.32 11.87
C GLY A 230 1.49 -7.05 12.73
N GLN A 231 2.55 -6.25 12.64
CA GLN A 231 2.71 -5.00 13.41
C GLN A 231 2.61 -3.75 12.51
N LEU A 232 3.03 -3.86 11.25
CA LEU A 232 2.82 -2.85 10.22
C LEU A 232 1.74 -3.33 9.26
N GLN A 233 0.70 -2.52 9.08
CA GLN A 233 -0.47 -2.88 8.29
C GLN A 233 -0.90 -1.70 7.44
N MET A 234 -1.38 -2.03 6.24
CA MET A 234 -2.13 -1.15 5.35
C MET A 234 -3.09 -2.03 4.56
N THR A 235 -4.40 -1.77 4.62
CA THR A 235 -5.35 -2.32 3.65
C THR A 235 -5.33 -1.47 2.39
N ALA A 236 -5.74 -2.02 1.25
CA ALA A 236 -5.76 -1.27 0.00
C ALA A 236 -6.76 -0.11 0.07
N TRP A 237 -7.92 -0.31 0.70
CA TRP A 237 -8.90 0.77 0.87
C TRP A 237 -8.34 1.96 1.68
N ASP A 238 -7.62 1.68 2.78
CA ASP A 238 -7.08 2.75 3.63
C ASP A 238 -5.82 3.38 3.02
N ALA A 239 -5.02 2.60 2.29
CA ALA A 239 -3.94 3.14 1.47
C ALA A 239 -4.50 4.06 0.37
N LEU A 240 -5.57 3.67 -0.32
CA LEU A 240 -6.21 4.51 -1.32
C LEU A 240 -6.72 5.82 -0.71
N ARG A 241 -7.41 5.75 0.43
CA ARG A 241 -7.91 6.93 1.13
C ARG A 241 -6.79 7.85 1.63
N LEU A 242 -5.63 7.30 2.03
CA LEU A 242 -4.44 8.10 2.30
C LEU A 242 -3.95 8.84 1.05
N PHE A 243 -3.89 8.16 -0.10
CA PHE A 243 -3.49 8.80 -1.37
C PHE A 243 -4.51 9.82 -1.86
N TRP A 244 -5.80 9.65 -1.57
CA TRP A 244 -6.83 10.67 -1.83
C TRP A 244 -6.53 11.95 -1.06
N LEU A 245 -6.12 11.85 0.21
CA LEU A 245 -5.72 13.02 1.02
C LEU A 245 -4.39 13.65 0.60
N ILE A 246 -3.58 12.95 -0.20
CA ILE A 246 -2.29 13.44 -0.73
C ILE A 246 -2.45 14.00 -2.15
N ASP A 247 -3.53 13.66 -2.85
CA ASP A 247 -3.72 14.12 -4.23
C ASP A 247 -4.23 15.57 -4.24
N PRO A 248 -3.45 16.56 -4.72
CA PRO A 248 -3.86 17.96 -4.73
C PRO A 248 -5.05 18.22 -5.66
N ASP A 249 -5.31 17.34 -6.62
CA ASP A 249 -6.37 17.51 -7.63
C ASP A 249 -7.60 16.64 -7.33
N ALA A 250 -7.57 15.82 -6.26
CA ALA A 250 -8.72 15.02 -5.88
C ALA A 250 -9.82 15.91 -5.27
N PRO A 251 -11.10 15.55 -5.46
CA PRO A 251 -12.19 16.23 -4.76
C PRO A 251 -12.09 16.01 -3.24
N PRO A 252 -12.78 16.83 -2.42
CA PRO A 252 -12.81 16.62 -0.97
C PRO A 252 -13.15 15.18 -0.59
N ALA A 253 -12.46 14.66 0.44
CA ALA A 253 -12.67 13.32 0.95
C ALA A 253 -14.06 13.22 1.60
N PRO A 254 -15.01 12.45 1.03
CA PRO A 254 -16.41 12.50 1.46
C PRO A 254 -16.67 11.93 2.86
N TRP A 255 -15.73 11.16 3.42
CA TRP A 255 -15.84 10.58 4.77
C TRP A 255 -15.36 11.53 5.87
N LEU A 256 -14.82 12.70 5.50
CA LEU A 256 -14.34 13.71 6.43
C LEU A 256 -15.29 14.92 6.42
N PRO A 257 -15.45 15.63 7.56
CA PRO A 257 -16.20 16.88 7.59
C PRO A 257 -15.58 17.91 6.64
N ASP A 258 -16.41 18.79 6.06
CA ASP A 258 -15.94 19.90 5.20
C ASP A 258 -14.95 20.84 5.91
N THR A 259 -14.96 20.86 7.24
CA THR A 259 -14.05 21.65 8.09
C THR A 259 -12.70 20.97 8.32
N GLN A 260 -12.48 19.77 7.80
CA GLN A 260 -11.24 19.03 7.99
C GLN A 260 -10.07 19.78 7.36
N ALA A 261 -9.05 20.07 8.17
CA ALA A 261 -7.82 20.66 7.66
C ALA A 261 -7.11 19.69 6.69
N PRO A 262 -6.44 20.19 5.64
CA PRO A 262 -5.63 19.37 4.75
C PRO A 262 -4.64 18.49 5.51
N LEU A 263 -4.44 17.26 5.06
CA LEU A 263 -3.48 16.34 5.67
C LEU A 263 -2.07 16.95 5.69
N LEU A 264 -1.67 17.60 4.59
CA LEU A 264 -0.37 18.24 4.40
C LEU A 264 -0.55 19.70 3.97
N GLY A 265 0.31 20.58 4.47
CA GLY A 265 0.45 21.96 4.05
C GLY A 265 1.50 22.10 2.95
N ALA A 266 2.48 22.99 3.14
CA ALA A 266 3.54 23.24 2.16
C ALA A 266 4.38 21.99 1.85
N SER A 267 4.49 21.06 2.79
CA SER A 267 5.21 19.79 2.60
C SER A 267 4.59 18.86 1.55
N LEU A 268 3.33 19.11 1.14
CA LEU A 268 2.68 18.37 0.06
C LEU A 268 3.51 18.37 -1.22
N ALA A 269 4.15 19.50 -1.56
CA ALA A 269 4.97 19.61 -2.77
C ALA A 269 6.17 18.64 -2.73
N HIS A 270 6.82 18.48 -1.57
CA HIS A 270 7.93 17.55 -1.40
C HIS A 270 7.48 16.09 -1.46
N VAL A 271 6.34 15.78 -0.84
CA VAL A 271 5.73 14.43 -0.89
C VAL A 271 5.37 14.06 -2.34
N MET A 272 4.72 14.96 -3.07
CA MET A 272 4.39 14.74 -4.49
C MET A 272 5.63 14.66 -5.37
N HIS A 273 6.68 15.42 -5.08
CA HIS A 273 7.97 15.30 -5.76
C HIS A 273 8.55 13.89 -5.58
N CYS A 274 8.60 13.38 -4.34
CA CYS A 274 9.09 12.04 -4.04
C CYS A 274 8.29 10.94 -4.77
N LEU A 275 6.95 11.05 -4.78
CA LEU A 275 6.06 10.07 -5.43
C LEU A 275 6.16 10.07 -6.96
N ARG A 276 6.24 11.24 -7.59
CA ARG A 276 6.37 11.38 -9.04
C ARG A 276 7.71 10.89 -9.58
N HIS A 277 8.74 10.88 -8.74
CA HIS A 277 10.08 10.38 -9.08
C HIS A 277 10.34 8.96 -8.59
N GLN A 278 9.29 8.23 -8.19
CA GLN A 278 9.36 6.79 -7.98
C GLN A 278 10.03 6.13 -9.19
N ARG A 279 11.02 5.25 -8.95
CA ARG A 279 11.72 4.56 -10.05
C ARG A 279 11.37 3.09 -10.14
N LEU A 280 10.76 2.55 -9.10
CA LEU A 280 10.43 1.13 -9.00
C LEU A 280 9.07 0.81 -9.64
N HIS A 281 9.00 1.01 -10.95
CA HIS A 281 7.82 0.70 -11.78
C HIS A 281 7.77 -0.80 -12.09
N HIS A 282 7.55 -1.63 -11.06
CA HIS A 282 7.68 -3.08 -11.10
C HIS A 282 6.57 -3.89 -10.41
N VAL A 283 5.49 -3.24 -9.94
CA VAL A 283 4.29 -3.90 -9.36
C VAL A 283 3.06 -3.70 -10.24
N LEU A 284 2.25 -2.64 -10.04
CA LEU A 284 1.10 -2.36 -10.91
C LEU A 284 1.52 -1.71 -12.24
N SER A 285 2.68 -1.05 -12.26
CA SER A 285 3.43 -0.72 -13.47
C SER A 285 4.59 -1.70 -13.64
N SER A 286 5.12 -1.82 -14.86
CA SER A 286 6.20 -2.75 -15.21
C SER A 286 7.24 -2.14 -16.17
N SER A 287 7.24 -0.83 -16.36
CA SER A 287 8.11 -0.18 -17.35
C SER A 287 9.61 -0.37 -17.06
N ALA A 288 9.99 -0.46 -15.79
CA ALA A 288 11.36 -0.70 -15.34
C ALA A 288 11.84 -2.12 -15.66
N LEU A 289 10.93 -3.00 -16.10
CA LEU A 289 11.19 -4.41 -16.39
C LEU A 289 10.97 -4.78 -17.86
N ARG A 290 10.86 -3.80 -18.78
CA ARG A 290 10.60 -4.03 -20.22
C ARG A 290 11.66 -4.91 -20.90
N HIS A 291 12.86 -4.98 -20.36
CA HIS A 291 13.96 -5.79 -20.89
C HIS A 291 13.84 -7.29 -20.54
N LEU A 292 12.95 -7.66 -19.62
CA LEU A 292 12.80 -9.03 -19.17
C LEU A 292 11.95 -9.89 -20.13
N PRO A 293 12.20 -11.21 -20.21
CA PRO A 293 11.38 -12.12 -21.00
C PRO A 293 9.94 -12.18 -20.48
N ASP A 294 9.01 -12.44 -21.41
CA ASP A 294 7.56 -12.55 -21.14
C ASP A 294 6.93 -11.32 -20.47
N TRP A 295 7.60 -10.18 -20.55
CA TRP A 295 7.15 -8.91 -19.98
C TRP A 295 5.71 -8.61 -20.36
N ARG A 296 4.93 -8.20 -19.35
CA ARG A 296 3.55 -7.74 -19.51
C ARG A 296 3.46 -6.26 -19.18
N PRO A 297 2.71 -5.47 -19.97
CA PRO A 297 2.48 -4.07 -19.64
C PRO A 297 1.70 -3.93 -18.34
N GLY A 298 1.93 -2.82 -17.64
CA GLY A 298 1.12 -2.40 -16.51
C GLY A 298 0.60 -0.98 -16.69
N ILE A 299 0.23 -0.34 -15.58
CA ILE A 299 -0.16 1.07 -15.53
C ILE A 299 0.96 1.91 -16.19
N PRO A 300 0.64 2.77 -17.18
CA PRO A 300 1.62 3.69 -17.75
C PRO A 300 2.19 4.61 -16.67
N ASP A 301 3.49 4.85 -16.74
CA ASP A 301 4.27 5.63 -15.77
C ASP A 301 5.13 6.72 -16.45
N ALA A 302 5.08 6.81 -17.78
CA ALA A 302 5.79 7.81 -18.56
C ALA A 302 5.44 9.23 -18.07
N ASP A 303 6.44 10.11 -18.04
CA ASP A 303 6.32 11.52 -17.64
C ASP A 303 5.73 11.72 -16.23
N GLY A 304 5.89 10.74 -15.32
CA GLY A 304 5.40 10.84 -13.94
C GLY A 304 3.87 10.79 -13.83
N CYS A 305 3.20 10.22 -14.83
CA CYS A 305 1.74 10.11 -14.84
C CYS A 305 1.21 9.12 -13.78
N PHE A 306 2.06 8.25 -13.24
CA PHE A 306 1.76 7.43 -12.06
C PHE A 306 2.69 7.82 -10.91
N ALA A 307 2.17 8.54 -9.92
CA ALA A 307 2.88 8.94 -8.71
C ALA A 307 2.58 7.94 -7.59
N HIS A 308 3.53 7.07 -7.25
CA HIS A 308 3.21 5.87 -6.47
C HIS A 308 4.33 5.39 -5.54
N LYS A 309 3.97 4.49 -4.62
CA LYS A 309 4.92 3.72 -3.80
C LYS A 309 4.62 2.23 -3.92
N THR A 310 5.68 1.45 -4.07
CA THR A 310 5.62 -0.02 -4.04
C THR A 310 6.12 -0.59 -2.73
N GLY A 311 5.66 -1.79 -2.38
CA GLY A 311 6.23 -2.63 -1.34
C GLY A 311 6.43 -4.05 -1.84
N ASN A 312 7.55 -4.67 -1.50
CA ASN A 312 7.83 -6.06 -1.86
C ASN A 312 8.65 -6.77 -0.78
N THR A 313 8.38 -8.06 -0.62
CA THR A 313 9.23 -9.03 0.08
C THR A 313 9.15 -10.37 -0.66
N GLU A 314 9.68 -11.44 -0.07
CA GLU A 314 9.47 -12.80 -0.57
C GLU A 314 7.98 -13.15 -0.77
N ASN A 315 7.16 -12.95 0.27
CA ASN A 315 5.76 -13.36 0.24
C ASN A 315 4.79 -12.23 -0.10
N TYR A 316 5.17 -10.96 -0.06
CA TYR A 316 4.21 -9.86 -0.23
C TYR A 316 4.55 -8.92 -1.36
N THR A 317 3.52 -8.40 -2.01
CA THR A 317 3.64 -7.28 -2.93
C THR A 317 2.52 -6.29 -2.69
N SER A 318 2.80 -5.01 -2.94
CA SER A 318 1.83 -3.93 -2.78
C SER A 318 2.22 -2.73 -3.62
N ASN A 319 1.22 -1.92 -3.95
CA ASN A 319 1.42 -0.66 -4.65
C ASN A 319 0.22 0.24 -4.38
N ALA A 320 0.44 1.50 -4.05
CA ALA A 320 -0.62 2.51 -4.08
C ALA A 320 -0.12 3.79 -4.75
N GLY A 321 -0.99 4.50 -5.45
CA GLY A 321 -0.61 5.70 -6.19
C GLY A 321 -1.74 6.44 -6.87
N ILE A 322 -1.38 7.61 -7.40
CA ILE A 322 -2.22 8.53 -8.16
C ILE A 322 -1.85 8.40 -9.63
N VAL A 323 -2.83 8.10 -10.48
CA VAL A 323 -2.68 8.13 -11.94
C VAL A 323 -3.35 9.40 -12.47
N ARG A 324 -2.59 10.22 -13.18
CA ARG A 324 -3.09 11.41 -13.88
C ARG A 324 -2.45 11.49 -15.26
N ILE A 325 -3.27 11.28 -16.28
CA ILE A 325 -2.88 11.37 -17.68
C ILE A 325 -3.69 12.49 -18.31
N ALA A 326 -3.04 13.34 -19.10
CA ALA A 326 -3.65 14.46 -19.80
C ALA A 326 -3.91 14.13 -21.28
N GLY A 327 -4.64 15.02 -21.98
CA GLY A 327 -4.87 14.91 -23.43
C GLY A 327 -6.05 14.02 -23.80
N ALA A 328 -6.02 13.42 -25.01
CA ALA A 328 -7.15 12.68 -25.57
C ALA A 328 -7.55 11.41 -24.79
N ARG A 329 -6.67 10.91 -23.92
CA ARG A 329 -6.92 9.78 -23.00
C ARG A 329 -6.90 10.23 -21.55
N ALA A 330 -7.38 11.46 -21.29
CA ALA A 330 -7.32 12.04 -19.98
C ALA A 330 -8.05 11.17 -18.96
N ARG A 331 -7.35 10.84 -17.86
CA ARG A 331 -7.91 10.06 -16.77
C ARG A 331 -7.20 10.40 -15.47
N HIS A 332 -7.98 10.40 -14.40
CA HIS A 332 -7.54 10.71 -13.06
C HIS A 332 -8.16 9.69 -12.11
N TYR A 333 -7.32 8.85 -11.51
CA TYR A 333 -7.77 7.82 -10.58
C TYR A 333 -6.70 7.46 -9.57
N LEU A 334 -7.14 6.89 -8.46
CA LEU A 334 -6.31 6.29 -7.43
C LEU A 334 -6.43 4.78 -7.52
N VAL A 335 -5.34 4.10 -7.21
CA VAL A 335 -5.30 2.64 -7.12
C VAL A 335 -4.44 2.23 -5.94
N ALA A 336 -4.88 1.20 -5.22
CA ALA A 336 -4.10 0.54 -4.20
C ALA A 336 -4.28 -0.97 -4.28
N LEU A 337 -3.20 -1.71 -4.08
CA LEU A 337 -3.14 -3.17 -4.07
C LEU A 337 -2.28 -3.62 -2.88
N THR A 338 -2.76 -4.60 -2.13
CA THR A 338 -1.92 -5.44 -1.27
C THR A 338 -2.19 -6.92 -1.59
N SER A 339 -1.15 -7.74 -1.58
CA SER A 339 -1.23 -9.15 -1.94
C SER A 339 -0.13 -9.98 -1.31
N ASN A 340 -0.38 -11.27 -1.09
CA ASN A 340 0.63 -12.26 -0.73
C ASN A 340 1.36 -12.84 -1.97
N LEU A 341 1.49 -12.08 -3.05
CA LEU A 341 2.23 -12.44 -4.27
C LEU A 341 3.56 -11.69 -4.38
N GLY A 342 4.49 -11.92 -3.45
CA GLY A 342 5.84 -11.35 -3.49
C GLY A 342 6.80 -11.96 -4.54
N ASN A 343 8.10 -11.76 -4.34
CA ASN A 343 9.12 -12.18 -5.31
C ASN A 343 9.27 -13.72 -5.43
N ARG A 344 8.74 -14.49 -4.47
CA ARG A 344 8.64 -15.95 -4.53
C ARG A 344 7.89 -16.45 -5.77
N TYR A 345 6.96 -15.63 -6.28
CA TYR A 345 6.10 -15.97 -7.41
C TYR A 345 6.57 -15.33 -8.73
N ALA A 346 7.72 -14.65 -8.71
CA ALA A 346 8.23 -13.97 -9.88
C ALA A 346 8.80 -14.97 -10.91
N PRO A 347 8.58 -14.76 -12.22
CA PRO A 347 9.13 -15.63 -13.27
C PRO A 347 10.62 -15.39 -13.53
N HIS A 348 11.18 -14.28 -13.02
CA HIS A 348 12.58 -13.89 -13.20
C HIS A 348 13.17 -13.33 -11.89
N PRO A 349 14.47 -13.49 -11.60
CA PRO A 349 15.10 -12.95 -10.38
C PRO A 349 15.03 -11.43 -10.22
N GLU A 350 15.02 -10.67 -11.33
CA GLU A 350 14.86 -9.21 -11.31
C GLU A 350 13.40 -8.75 -11.16
N ALA A 351 12.42 -9.63 -11.38
CA ALA A 351 11.02 -9.31 -11.17
C ALA A 351 10.65 -9.48 -9.70
N VAL A 352 9.80 -8.58 -9.19
CA VAL A 352 9.40 -8.57 -7.78
C VAL A 352 8.09 -9.30 -7.52
N THR A 353 7.36 -9.70 -8.56
CA THR A 353 6.10 -10.44 -8.46
C THR A 353 5.80 -11.17 -9.77
N THR A 354 4.71 -11.93 -9.83
CA THR A 354 4.20 -12.56 -11.06
C THR A 354 3.78 -11.50 -12.08
N TRP A 355 3.96 -11.78 -13.38
CA TRP A 355 3.51 -10.89 -14.47
C TRP A 355 2.00 -10.61 -14.47
N LYS A 356 1.21 -11.41 -13.74
CA LYS A 356 -0.23 -11.21 -13.55
C LYS A 356 -0.56 -9.93 -12.81
N VAL A 357 0.31 -9.45 -11.92
CA VAL A 357 0.08 -8.21 -11.15
C VAL A 357 0.20 -6.94 -12.01
N PRO A 358 1.26 -6.73 -12.81
CA PRO A 358 1.27 -5.59 -13.73
C PRO A 358 0.21 -5.74 -14.82
N ALA A 359 -0.07 -6.95 -15.33
CA ALA A 359 -1.15 -7.17 -16.28
C ALA A 359 -2.53 -6.72 -15.72
N LEU A 360 -2.79 -6.96 -14.43
CA LEU A 360 -3.96 -6.40 -13.73
C LEU A 360 -3.93 -4.87 -13.72
N GLY A 361 -2.76 -4.26 -13.48
CA GLY A 361 -2.58 -2.81 -13.59
C GLY A 361 -2.96 -2.25 -14.95
N ALA A 362 -2.52 -2.89 -16.05
CA ALA A 362 -2.91 -2.50 -17.41
C ALA A 362 -4.42 -2.68 -17.65
N ALA A 363 -5.03 -3.75 -17.12
CA ALA A 363 -6.47 -3.96 -17.21
C ALA A 363 -7.26 -2.87 -16.49
N ILE A 364 -6.85 -2.50 -15.27
CA ILE A 364 -7.46 -1.40 -14.51
C ILE A 364 -7.34 -0.09 -15.29
N ASP A 365 -6.15 0.22 -15.81
CA ASP A 365 -5.93 1.45 -16.58
C ASP A 365 -6.84 1.53 -17.82
N ALA A 366 -6.99 0.42 -18.54
CA ALA A 366 -7.86 0.32 -19.71
C ALA A 366 -9.36 0.46 -19.36
N LEU A 367 -9.79 0.00 -18.19
CA LEU A 367 -11.18 0.15 -17.70
C LEU A 367 -11.55 1.61 -17.38
N LEU A 368 -10.56 2.44 -17.06
CA LEU A 368 -10.77 3.81 -16.56
C LEU A 368 -10.48 4.90 -17.61
N GLN A 369 -9.97 4.50 -18.77
CA GLN A 369 -9.91 5.31 -19.99
C GLN A 369 -11.32 5.55 -20.53
#